data_AF-A0A519TSY4-F1
#
_entry.id   AF-A0A519TSY4-F1
#
_cell.length_a   1.000
_cell.length_b   1.000
_cell.length_c   1.000
_cell.angle_alpha   90.00
_cell.angle_beta   90.00
_cell.angle_gamma   90.00
#
_symmetry.space_group_name_H-M   'P 1'
#
loop_
_entity.id
_entity.type
_entity.pdbx_description
1 polymer ?
#
loop_
_entity_poly.entity_id
_entity_poly.type
_entity_poly.pdbx_seq_one_letter_code
_entity_poly.pdbx_strand_id
1 'polypeptide(L)'
;MNNAIDSSKLIDSRNQDLFEMVCSKFEVNFEFSPGSHHSIYTIGNQITFYIPEGDYCIDTFSHELLHGYMDYCGVNITGNLKNIISTSNLLSKIFDIDLIEHMTNSIAHTLMLPIFLDRGFEREKFLSDYGDFKAEPGLVNQIGKLYKKGNQYHVQAINAFIGKYFAFRCDPNPAFDYQNELVQLRKIDAQLYRILDDYFSKWAYYDFTYDEFSLYREINASLYDNLKPWMSGKKFA
;
A
#
# COMPACT_ATOMS: atom_id res chain seq x y z
N MET A 1 -5.26 -37.05 -2.97
CA MET A 1 -5.19 -36.81 -1.52
C MET A 1 -5.60 -35.37 -1.30
N ASN A 2 -6.61 -35.10 -0.48
CA ASN A 2 -6.94 -33.73 -0.10
C ASN A 2 -5.82 -33.23 0.81
N ASN A 3 -4.83 -32.55 0.24
CA ASN A 3 -3.86 -31.78 1.01
C ASN A 3 -4.61 -30.56 1.55
N ALA A 4 -5.29 -30.70 2.68
CA ALA A 4 -5.85 -29.55 3.36
C ALA A 4 -4.69 -28.73 3.96
N ILE A 5 -4.79 -27.40 3.91
CA ILE A 5 -3.85 -26.51 4.57
C ILE A 5 -4.03 -26.70 6.08
N ASP A 6 -2.93 -26.98 6.77
CA ASP A 6 -2.89 -27.07 8.23
C ASP A 6 -2.66 -25.67 8.82
N SER A 7 -3.75 -24.92 9.02
CA SER A 7 -3.69 -23.54 9.53
C SER A 7 -3.07 -23.43 10.93
N SER A 8 -3.01 -24.52 11.70
CA SER A 8 -2.37 -24.52 13.03
C SER A 8 -0.86 -24.24 12.98
N LYS A 9 -0.23 -24.42 11.80
CA LYS A 9 1.18 -24.10 11.56
C LYS A 9 1.44 -22.63 11.23
N LEU A 10 0.38 -21.88 10.92
CA LEU A 10 0.44 -20.46 10.57
C LEU A 10 0.14 -19.55 11.78
N ILE A 11 -0.34 -20.15 12.88
CA ILE A 11 -0.83 -19.43 14.05
C ILE A 11 0.04 -19.80 15.25
N ASP A 12 0.52 -18.79 15.97
CA ASP A 12 1.19 -18.94 17.26
C ASP A 12 0.76 -17.85 18.23
N SER A 13 1.37 -17.80 19.41
CA SER A 13 1.02 -16.83 20.45
C SER A 13 1.17 -15.36 20.05
N ARG A 14 1.90 -15.05 18.96
CA ARG A 14 2.16 -13.69 18.49
C ARG A 14 1.04 -13.15 17.61
N ASN A 15 0.26 -14.02 16.94
CA ASN A 15 -0.79 -13.61 16.01
C ASN A 15 -2.17 -14.21 16.30
N GLN A 16 -2.27 -15.10 17.30
CA GLN A 16 -3.50 -15.80 17.63
C GLN A 16 -4.66 -14.85 17.96
N ASP A 17 -4.40 -13.78 18.70
CA ASP A 17 -5.40 -12.77 19.06
C ASP A 17 -5.97 -12.06 17.82
N LEU A 18 -5.09 -11.65 16.89
CA LEU A 18 -5.49 -11.04 15.61
C LEU A 18 -6.33 -12.01 14.78
N PHE A 19 -5.92 -13.28 14.74
CA PHE A 19 -6.63 -14.32 14.01
C PHE A 19 -8.05 -14.52 14.58
N GLU A 20 -8.17 -14.63 15.90
CA GLU A 20 -9.45 -14.75 16.59
C GLU A 20 -10.34 -13.53 16.35
N MET A 21 -9.78 -12.31 16.36
CA MET A 21 -10.51 -11.09 16.03
C MET A 21 -11.05 -11.12 14.59
N VAL A 22 -10.22 -11.47 13.62
CA VAL A 22 -10.65 -11.58 12.21
C VAL A 22 -11.75 -12.64 12.05
N CYS A 23 -11.58 -13.82 12.64
CA CYS A 23 -12.58 -14.89 12.63
C CYS A 23 -13.89 -14.51 13.33
N SER A 24 -13.88 -13.56 14.27
CA SER A 24 -15.11 -13.10 14.94
C SER A 24 -16.06 -12.31 14.03
N LYS A 25 -15.54 -11.76 12.92
CA LYS A 25 -16.30 -10.92 11.97
C LYS A 25 -16.42 -11.55 10.58
N PHE A 26 -15.45 -12.37 10.18
CA PHE A 26 -15.37 -12.94 8.84
C PHE A 26 -15.40 -14.46 8.85
N GLU A 27 -15.98 -15.03 7.80
CA GLU A 27 -15.79 -16.44 7.45
C GLU A 27 -14.41 -16.58 6.79
N VAL A 28 -13.49 -17.26 7.47
CA VAL A 28 -12.09 -17.39 7.05
C VAL A 28 -11.86 -18.73 6.36
N ASN A 29 -11.34 -18.67 5.13
CA ASN A 29 -10.98 -19.81 4.31
C ASN A 29 -9.47 -19.82 4.01
N PHE A 30 -8.95 -21.01 3.71
CA PHE A 30 -7.57 -21.21 3.28
C PHE A 30 -7.55 -21.96 1.96
N GLU A 31 -6.82 -21.44 0.99
CA GLU A 31 -6.62 -22.07 -0.32
C GLU A 31 -5.14 -22.10 -0.68
N PHE A 32 -4.71 -23.05 -1.50
CA PHE A 32 -3.33 -23.01 -2.00
C PHE A 32 -3.17 -21.85 -2.98
N SER A 33 -2.12 -21.06 -2.79
CA SER A 33 -1.77 -19.97 -3.68
C SER A 33 -1.39 -20.53 -5.06
N PRO A 34 -1.90 -19.95 -6.15
CA PRO A 34 -1.41 -20.25 -7.49
C PRO A 34 -0.01 -19.68 -7.74
N GLY A 35 0.49 -18.81 -6.85
CA GLY A 35 1.80 -18.20 -6.92
C GLY A 35 2.75 -18.66 -5.80
N SER A 36 3.93 -18.03 -5.75
CA SER A 36 4.97 -18.30 -4.75
C SER A 36 4.85 -17.48 -3.46
N HIS A 37 3.78 -16.70 -3.31
CA HIS A 37 3.61 -15.77 -2.20
C HIS A 37 2.28 -16.00 -1.51
N HIS A 38 2.26 -15.71 -0.20
CA HIS A 38 1.01 -15.59 0.52
C HIS A 38 0.24 -14.39 -0.04
N SER A 39 -1.08 -14.47 0.01
CA SER A 39 -1.93 -13.33 -0.28
C SER A 39 -3.28 -13.46 0.43
N ILE A 40 -3.98 -12.35 0.55
CA ILE A 40 -5.34 -12.29 1.08
C ILE A 40 -6.31 -11.78 0.01
N TYR A 41 -7.54 -12.32 0.04
CA TYR A 41 -8.67 -11.78 -0.70
C TYR A 41 -9.89 -11.66 0.20
N THR A 42 -10.43 -10.44 0.28
CA THR A 42 -11.63 -10.13 1.07
C THR A 42 -12.80 -9.78 0.16
N ILE A 43 -13.92 -10.47 0.31
CA ILE A 43 -15.18 -10.15 -0.37
C ILE A 43 -16.37 -10.28 0.59
N GLY A 44 -17.09 -9.18 0.79
CA GLY A 44 -18.22 -9.16 1.72
C GLY A 44 -17.80 -9.50 3.15
N ASN A 45 -18.31 -10.61 3.67
CA ASN A 45 -17.96 -11.16 4.98
C ASN A 45 -17.02 -12.38 4.91
N GLN A 46 -16.40 -12.62 3.75
CA GLN A 46 -15.48 -13.74 3.55
C GLN A 46 -14.06 -13.24 3.34
N ILE A 47 -13.11 -13.92 3.96
CA ILE A 47 -11.67 -13.74 3.76
C ILE A 47 -11.07 -15.07 3.34
N THR A 48 -10.32 -15.09 2.25
CA THR A 48 -9.54 -16.24 1.82
C THR A 48 -8.06 -15.90 1.91
N PHE A 49 -7.32 -16.67 2.71
CA PHE A 49 -5.86 -16.65 2.71
C PHE A 49 -5.34 -17.68 1.71
N TYR A 50 -4.51 -17.22 0.78
CA TYR A 50 -3.82 -18.05 -0.18
C TYR A 50 -2.42 -18.36 0.33
N ILE A 51 -2.12 -19.65 0.51
CA ILE A 51 -0.86 -20.12 1.11
C ILE A 51 -0.08 -20.91 0.05
N PRO A 52 1.18 -20.57 -0.28
CA PRO A 52 1.98 -21.39 -1.20
C PRO A 52 2.15 -22.82 -0.68
N GLU A 53 2.16 -23.80 -1.58
CA GLU A 53 2.27 -25.21 -1.17
C GLU A 53 3.60 -25.47 -0.43
N GLY A 54 3.49 -25.95 0.81
CA GLY A 54 4.64 -26.27 1.67
C GLY A 54 5.25 -25.07 2.40
N ASP A 55 4.79 -23.85 2.16
CA ASP A 55 5.23 -22.65 2.85
C ASP A 55 4.30 -22.35 4.04
N TYR A 56 4.80 -22.58 5.25
CA TYR A 56 4.09 -22.28 6.50
C TYR A 56 4.80 -21.17 7.28
N CYS A 57 5.32 -20.16 6.58
CA CYS A 57 5.98 -19.01 7.18
C CYS A 57 4.96 -18.15 7.98
N ILE A 58 5.06 -18.22 9.31
CA ILE A 58 4.18 -17.47 10.24
C ILE A 58 4.32 -15.95 10.03
N ASP A 59 5.54 -15.45 9.77
CA ASP A 59 5.79 -14.03 9.53
C ASP A 59 5.02 -13.54 8.28
N THR A 60 5.13 -14.26 7.16
CA THR A 60 4.44 -13.90 5.92
C THR A 60 2.93 -14.05 6.02
N PHE A 61 2.44 -15.09 6.71
CA PHE A 61 1.01 -15.20 7.00
C PHE A 61 0.53 -14.06 7.90
N SER A 62 1.32 -13.67 8.91
CA SER A 62 0.96 -12.59 9.83
C SER A 62 0.90 -11.23 9.14
N HIS A 63 1.71 -11.02 8.10
CA HIS A 63 1.58 -9.87 7.20
C HIS A 63 0.20 -9.82 6.55
N GLU A 64 -0.23 -10.92 5.90
CA GLU A 64 -1.56 -11.00 5.28
C GLU A 64 -2.68 -10.90 6.32
N LEU A 65 -2.49 -11.49 7.50
CA LEU A 65 -3.45 -11.40 8.60
C LEU A 65 -3.65 -9.96 9.07
N LEU A 66 -2.61 -9.11 9.04
CA LEU A 66 -2.73 -7.69 9.36
C LEU A 66 -3.58 -6.94 8.33
N HIS A 67 -3.53 -7.31 7.05
CA HIS A 67 -4.49 -6.80 6.07
C HIS A 67 -5.93 -7.20 6.43
N GLY A 68 -6.16 -8.46 6.82
CA GLY A 68 -7.46 -8.92 7.32
C GLY A 68 -7.90 -8.19 8.60
N TYR A 69 -6.96 -7.83 9.46
CA TYR A 69 -7.22 -7.03 10.66
C TYR A 69 -7.61 -5.58 10.33
N MET A 70 -7.00 -4.96 9.31
CA MET A 70 -7.45 -3.66 8.81
C MET A 70 -8.90 -3.72 8.28
N ASP A 71 -9.27 -4.81 7.59
CA ASP A 71 -10.65 -5.05 7.17
C ASP A 71 -11.60 -5.28 8.37
N TYR A 72 -11.12 -5.93 9.42
CA TYR A 72 -11.84 -6.05 10.70
C TYR A 72 -12.15 -4.67 11.30
N CYS A 73 -11.18 -3.76 11.29
CA CYS A 73 -11.35 -2.37 11.71
C CYS A 73 -12.21 -1.53 10.75
N GLY A 74 -12.57 -2.06 9.57
CA GLY A 74 -13.43 -1.39 8.60
C GLY A 74 -12.70 -0.37 7.72
N VAL A 75 -11.37 -0.44 7.66
CA VAL A 75 -10.53 0.52 6.96
C VAL A 75 -10.21 0.03 5.54
N ASN A 76 -11.03 0.48 4.58
CA ASN A 76 -10.85 0.12 3.16
C ASN A 76 -10.19 1.27 2.37
N ILE A 77 -8.86 1.36 2.48
CA ILE A 77 -8.04 2.41 1.84
C ILE A 77 -8.20 2.38 0.32
N THR A 78 -7.90 1.22 -0.29
CA THR A 78 -7.86 1.01 -1.73
C THR A 78 -9.23 1.20 -2.38
N GLY A 79 -10.27 0.56 -1.84
CA GLY A 79 -11.62 0.63 -2.40
C GLY A 79 -12.21 2.04 -2.32
N ASN A 80 -11.99 2.75 -1.21
CA ASN A 80 -12.45 4.14 -1.09
C ASN A 80 -11.74 5.07 -2.08
N LEU A 81 -10.41 4.93 -2.23
CA LEU A 81 -9.67 5.76 -3.19
C LEU A 81 -10.05 5.44 -4.64
N LYS A 82 -10.20 4.15 -5.00
CA LYS A 82 -10.68 3.72 -6.32
C LYS A 82 -12.02 4.37 -6.65
N ASN A 83 -12.96 4.40 -5.71
CA ASN A 83 -14.26 5.04 -5.88
C ASN A 83 -14.14 6.56 -6.08
N ILE A 84 -13.28 7.24 -5.31
CA ILE A 84 -13.06 8.68 -5.46
C ILE A 84 -12.46 9.00 -6.83
N ILE A 85 -11.46 8.24 -7.27
CA ILE A 85 -10.78 8.45 -8.55
C ILE A 85 -11.71 8.13 -9.73
N SER A 86 -12.48 7.04 -9.67
CA SER A 86 -13.36 6.61 -10.76
C SER A 86 -14.48 7.60 -11.06
N THR A 87 -14.91 8.37 -10.07
CA THR A 87 -15.91 9.44 -10.26
C THR A 87 -15.34 10.70 -10.92
N SER A 88 -14.02 10.79 -11.13
CA SER A 88 -13.35 11.94 -11.74
C SER A 88 -12.75 11.60 -13.09
N ASN A 89 -13.34 12.17 -14.15
CA ASN A 89 -12.87 12.04 -15.54
C ASN A 89 -11.41 12.48 -15.76
N LEU A 90 -10.86 13.30 -14.87
CA LEU A 90 -9.49 13.80 -14.98
C LEU A 90 -8.50 12.91 -14.23
N LEU A 91 -8.85 12.44 -13.04
CA LEU A 91 -7.97 11.57 -12.26
C LEU A 91 -7.89 10.16 -12.81
N SER A 92 -8.99 9.63 -13.35
CA SER A 92 -9.01 8.31 -13.99
C SER A 92 -8.10 8.22 -15.22
N LYS A 93 -7.62 9.36 -15.74
CA LYS A 93 -6.61 9.42 -16.81
C LYS A 93 -5.18 9.39 -16.31
N ILE A 94 -4.95 9.71 -15.04
CA ILE A 94 -3.62 9.76 -14.44
C ILE A 94 -3.42 8.47 -13.64
N PHE A 95 -4.31 8.20 -12.71
CA PHE A 95 -4.22 7.05 -11.83
C PHE A 95 -4.79 5.81 -12.52
N ASP A 96 -3.89 4.93 -12.94
CA ASP A 96 -4.25 3.56 -13.27
C ASP A 96 -4.46 2.73 -11.99
N ILE A 97 -5.08 1.56 -12.15
CA ILE A 97 -5.41 0.68 -11.03
C ILE A 97 -4.14 0.22 -10.31
N ASP A 98 -3.09 -0.11 -11.08
CA ASP A 98 -1.82 -0.60 -10.56
C ASP A 98 -1.14 0.44 -9.65
N LEU A 99 -1.15 1.72 -10.04
CA LEU A 99 -0.63 2.80 -9.21
C LEU A 99 -1.43 2.97 -7.92
N ILE A 100 -2.76 2.91 -8.02
CA ILE A 100 -3.64 3.02 -6.85
C ILE A 100 -3.31 1.90 -5.88
N GLU A 101 -3.28 0.65 -6.34
CA GLU A 101 -2.98 -0.52 -5.53
C GLU A 101 -1.58 -0.43 -4.93
N HIS A 102 -0.56 -0.08 -5.71
CA HIS A 102 0.80 0.10 -5.20
C HIS A 102 0.88 1.15 -4.08
N MET A 103 0.27 2.32 -4.29
CA MET A 103 0.27 3.41 -3.32
C MET A 103 -0.48 3.02 -2.05
N THR A 104 -1.69 2.48 -2.15
CA THR A 104 -2.49 2.15 -0.97
C THR A 104 -1.94 0.94 -0.22
N ASN A 105 -1.31 -0.01 -0.92
CA ASN A 105 -0.60 -1.11 -0.28
C ASN A 105 0.64 -0.62 0.48
N SER A 106 1.43 0.28 -0.12
CA SER A 106 2.56 0.93 0.55
C SER A 106 2.14 1.68 1.83
N ILE A 107 0.99 2.35 1.79
CA ILE A 107 0.40 3.02 2.96
C ILE A 107 -0.03 2.00 4.02
N ALA A 108 -0.75 0.94 3.64
CA ALA A 108 -1.15 -0.13 4.56
C ALA A 108 0.07 -0.74 5.25
N HIS A 109 1.14 -1.02 4.51
CA HIS A 109 2.40 -1.50 5.06
C HIS A 109 2.97 -0.56 6.14
N THR A 110 2.89 0.75 5.92
CA THR A 110 3.34 1.75 6.91
C THR A 110 2.54 1.67 8.21
N LEU A 111 1.22 1.45 8.11
CA LEU A 111 0.31 1.33 9.25
C LEU A 111 0.46 0.01 10.02
N MET A 112 0.69 -1.09 9.29
CA MET A 112 0.76 -2.43 9.86
C MET A 112 2.12 -2.75 10.48
N LEU A 113 3.20 -2.14 9.97
CA LEU A 113 4.56 -2.44 10.42
C LEU A 113 4.77 -2.27 11.93
N PRO A 114 4.29 -1.21 12.61
CA PRO A 114 4.40 -1.10 14.05
C PRO A 114 3.77 -2.29 14.80
N ILE A 115 2.59 -2.75 14.39
CA ILE A 115 1.86 -3.86 15.02
C ILE A 115 2.60 -5.19 14.78
N PHE A 116 3.12 -5.37 13.57
CA PHE A 116 3.93 -6.53 13.21
C PHE A 116 5.17 -6.65 14.12
N LEU A 117 5.89 -5.54 14.33
CA LEU A 117 7.10 -5.53 15.16
C LEU A 117 6.81 -5.64 16.65
N ASP A 118 5.73 -5.01 17.12
CA ASP A 118 5.28 -5.11 18.51
C ASP A 118 4.96 -6.56 18.91
N ARG A 119 4.50 -7.37 17.95
CA ARG A 119 4.27 -8.82 18.11
C ARG A 119 5.53 -9.68 18.04
N GLY A 120 6.70 -9.06 17.87
CA GLY A 120 7.99 -9.76 17.86
C GLY A 120 8.29 -10.49 16.56
N PHE A 121 7.68 -10.08 15.44
CA PHE A 121 8.07 -10.55 14.11
C PHE A 121 9.30 -9.82 13.58
N GLU A 122 10.05 -10.48 12.70
CA GLU A 122 11.28 -9.92 12.14
C GLU A 122 10.98 -8.94 11.02
N ARG A 123 11.48 -7.70 11.12
CA ARG A 123 11.27 -6.64 10.12
C ARG A 123 11.66 -7.09 8.71
N GLU A 124 12.75 -7.85 8.60
CA GLU A 124 13.30 -8.40 7.36
C GLU A 124 12.32 -9.33 6.63
N LYS A 125 11.38 -9.93 7.35
CA LYS A 125 10.37 -10.84 6.82
C LYS A 125 9.05 -10.12 6.51
N PHE A 126 8.95 -8.83 6.77
CA PHE A 126 7.71 -8.07 6.56
C PHE A 126 7.38 -7.92 5.08
N LEU A 127 8.37 -7.79 4.21
CA LEU A 127 8.20 -7.74 2.75
C LEU A 127 9.17 -8.70 2.07
N SER A 128 8.74 -9.32 0.97
CA SER A 128 9.61 -10.19 0.17
C SER A 128 10.77 -9.43 -0.50
N ASP A 129 10.60 -8.15 -0.78
CA ASP A 129 11.58 -7.24 -1.36
C ASP A 129 12.32 -6.37 -0.32
N TYR A 130 12.31 -6.78 0.96
CA TYR A 130 12.94 -6.02 2.05
C TYR A 130 14.42 -5.68 1.78
N GLY A 131 15.14 -6.62 1.15
CA GLY A 131 16.55 -6.48 0.80
C GLY A 131 16.81 -5.66 -0.46
N ASP A 132 15.78 -5.22 -1.18
CA ASP A 132 15.92 -4.58 -2.48
C ASP A 132 15.88 -3.05 -2.36
N PHE A 133 17.00 -2.41 -2.69
CA PHE A 133 17.07 -0.96 -2.78
C PHE A 133 16.24 -0.47 -3.99
N LYS A 134 15.22 0.34 -3.73
CA LYS A 134 14.16 0.66 -4.71
C LYS A 134 14.55 1.76 -5.71
N ALA A 135 15.76 2.31 -5.60
CA ALA A 135 16.24 3.43 -6.40
C ALA A 135 17.48 3.06 -7.24
N GLU A 136 17.23 2.64 -8.48
CA GLU A 136 18.32 2.41 -9.42
C GLU A 136 19.03 3.72 -9.81
N PRO A 137 20.35 3.68 -10.07
CA PRO A 137 21.09 4.86 -10.51
C PRO A 137 20.46 5.55 -11.72
N GLY A 138 20.14 6.85 -11.56
CA GLY A 138 19.58 7.67 -12.63
C GLY A 138 18.08 7.51 -12.87
N LEU A 139 17.39 6.64 -12.13
CA LEU A 139 15.93 6.45 -12.22
C LEU A 139 15.16 7.77 -12.10
N VAL A 140 15.39 8.55 -11.04
CA VAL A 140 14.66 9.82 -10.82
C VAL A 140 14.96 10.84 -11.91
N ASN A 141 16.19 10.85 -12.44
CA ASN A 141 16.56 11.68 -13.59
C ASN A 141 15.78 11.28 -14.87
N GLN A 142 15.54 9.98 -15.07
CA GLN A 142 14.73 9.52 -16.20
C GLN A 142 13.26 9.96 -16.05
N ILE A 143 12.69 9.83 -14.85
CA ILE A 143 11.35 10.35 -14.54
C ILE A 143 11.29 11.84 -14.89
N GLY A 144 12.25 12.64 -14.42
CA GLY A 144 12.28 14.09 -14.68
C GLY A 144 12.38 14.46 -16.16
N LYS A 145 13.18 13.73 -16.95
CA LYS A 145 13.30 13.94 -18.40
C LYS A 145 12.00 13.64 -19.15
N LEU A 146 11.26 12.62 -18.71
CA LEU A 146 10.01 12.21 -19.34
C LEU A 146 8.79 12.93 -18.77
N TYR A 147 8.88 13.58 -17.62
CA TYR A 147 7.74 14.14 -16.89
C TYR A 147 6.91 15.13 -17.72
N LYS A 148 7.59 15.99 -18.48
CA LYS A 148 6.95 17.04 -19.27
C LYS A 148 7.72 17.36 -20.54
N LYS A 149 7.03 17.36 -21.69
CA LYS A 149 7.58 17.78 -22.99
C LYS A 149 6.78 18.97 -23.53
N GLY A 150 7.42 20.15 -23.55
CA GLY A 150 6.73 21.40 -23.88
C GLY A 150 5.60 21.69 -22.88
N ASN A 151 4.34 21.70 -23.34
CA ASN A 151 3.15 21.91 -22.50
C ASN A 151 2.38 20.62 -22.17
N GLN A 152 2.90 19.45 -22.54
CA GLN A 152 2.29 18.16 -22.29
C GLN A 152 2.98 17.44 -21.13
N TYR A 153 2.20 16.92 -20.21
CA TYR A 153 2.63 16.08 -19.09
C TYR A 153 2.41 14.63 -19.46
N HIS A 154 3.44 13.80 -19.28
CA HIS A 154 3.35 12.39 -19.61
C HIS A 154 2.79 11.59 -18.44
N VAL A 155 1.65 10.93 -18.65
CA VAL A 155 0.94 10.20 -17.58
C VAL A 155 1.81 9.12 -16.96
N GLN A 156 2.50 8.31 -17.77
CA GLN A 156 3.35 7.24 -17.26
C GLN A 156 4.50 7.76 -16.39
N ALA A 157 5.07 8.93 -16.72
CA ALA A 157 6.12 9.54 -15.91
C ALA A 157 5.55 10.11 -14.59
N ILE A 158 4.31 10.60 -14.58
CA ILE A 158 3.59 10.97 -13.35
C ILE A 158 3.33 9.72 -12.50
N ASN A 159 2.93 8.60 -13.09
CA ASN A 159 2.68 7.36 -12.35
C ASN A 159 3.98 6.83 -11.73
N ALA A 160 5.07 6.85 -12.49
CA ALA A 160 6.40 6.52 -11.98
C ALA A 160 6.83 7.47 -10.84
N PHE A 161 6.56 8.78 -10.96
CA PHE A 161 6.82 9.75 -9.90
C PHE A 161 6.08 9.40 -8.62
N ILE A 162 4.75 9.19 -8.70
CA ILE A 162 3.90 8.92 -7.54
C ILE A 162 4.27 7.56 -6.94
N GLY A 163 4.42 6.53 -7.76
CA GLY A 163 4.75 5.18 -7.31
C GLY A 163 6.11 5.14 -6.61
N LYS A 164 7.13 5.81 -7.16
CA LYS A 164 8.46 5.87 -6.51
C LYS A 164 8.46 6.71 -5.25
N TYR A 165 7.67 7.78 -5.19
CA TYR A 165 7.48 8.53 -3.96
C TYR A 165 7.01 7.62 -2.80
N PHE A 166 5.96 6.81 -3.00
CA PHE A 166 5.49 5.90 -1.95
C PHE A 166 6.45 4.75 -1.69
N ALA A 167 7.06 4.18 -2.74
CA ALA A 167 8.07 3.13 -2.59
C ALA A 167 9.23 3.56 -1.69
N PHE A 168 9.69 4.81 -1.79
CA PHE A 168 10.77 5.35 -0.95
C PHE A 168 10.30 5.71 0.46
N ARG A 169 9.10 6.27 0.61
CA ARG A 169 8.58 6.73 1.90
C ARG A 169 8.08 5.62 2.80
N CYS A 170 7.61 4.53 2.20
CA CYS A 170 7.02 3.39 2.89
C CYS A 170 7.99 2.21 3.01
N ASP A 171 9.26 2.36 2.61
CA ASP A 171 10.23 1.27 2.71
C ASP A 171 10.47 0.89 4.18
N PRO A 172 10.21 -0.37 4.58
CA PRO A 172 10.42 -0.78 5.96
C PRO A 172 11.90 -0.91 6.32
N ASN A 173 12.84 -0.93 5.36
CA ASN A 173 14.24 -1.14 5.64
C ASN A 173 14.94 0.16 6.07
N PRO A 174 15.33 0.31 7.37
CA PRO A 174 15.94 1.54 7.87
C PRO A 174 17.38 1.75 7.39
N ALA A 175 18.01 0.74 6.76
CA ALA A 175 19.35 0.87 6.20
C ALA A 175 19.35 1.59 4.84
N PHE A 176 18.19 1.73 4.19
CA PHE A 176 18.07 2.43 2.92
C PHE A 176 17.76 3.91 3.14
N ASP A 177 18.61 4.77 2.58
CA ASP A 177 18.44 6.23 2.61
C ASP A 177 18.03 6.73 1.22
N TYR A 178 16.78 7.18 1.10
CA TYR A 178 16.19 7.74 -0.13
C TYR A 178 16.11 9.28 -0.12
N GLN A 179 16.78 9.99 0.81
CA GLN A 179 16.66 11.44 0.92
C GLN A 179 17.05 12.17 -0.37
N ASN A 180 18.08 11.69 -1.06
CA ASN A 180 18.53 12.28 -2.32
C ASN A 180 17.48 12.14 -3.42
N GLU A 181 16.88 10.96 -3.54
CA GLU A 181 15.84 10.63 -4.50
C GLU A 181 14.58 11.46 -4.25
N LEU A 182 14.17 11.60 -2.98
CA LEU A 182 13.03 12.41 -2.57
C LEU A 182 13.26 13.90 -2.89
N VAL A 183 14.46 14.43 -2.64
CA VAL A 183 14.84 15.79 -3.03
C VAL A 183 14.79 15.97 -4.55
N GLN A 184 15.21 14.98 -5.32
CA GLN A 184 15.14 15.02 -6.78
C GLN A 184 13.69 14.97 -7.30
N LEU A 185 12.83 14.11 -6.73
CA LEU A 185 11.39 14.09 -7.03
C LEU A 185 10.78 15.48 -6.76
N ARG A 186 11.08 16.08 -5.61
CA ARG A 186 10.59 17.43 -5.29
C ARG A 186 11.01 18.49 -6.31
N LYS A 187 12.19 18.36 -6.93
CA LYS A 187 12.65 19.28 -7.99
C LYS A 187 11.89 19.11 -9.31
N ILE A 188 11.36 17.92 -9.60
CA ILE A 188 10.57 17.65 -10.81
C ILE A 188 9.21 18.34 -10.74
N ASP A 189 8.49 18.17 -9.63
CA ASP A 189 7.22 18.85 -9.37
C ASP A 189 7.00 19.06 -7.87
N ALA A 190 7.38 20.24 -7.39
CA ALA A 190 7.30 20.58 -5.97
C ALA A 190 5.85 20.64 -5.44
N GLN A 191 4.88 20.95 -6.31
CA GLN A 191 3.48 21.02 -5.92
C GLN A 191 2.90 19.62 -5.75
N LEU A 192 3.12 18.72 -6.72
CA LEU A 192 2.69 17.32 -6.61
C LEU A 192 3.38 16.65 -5.41
N TYR A 193 4.70 16.84 -5.26
CA TYR A 193 5.43 16.31 -4.12
C TYR A 193 4.79 16.70 -2.78
N ARG A 194 4.47 17.99 -2.59
CA ARG A 194 3.82 18.46 -1.35
C ARG A 194 2.46 17.80 -1.13
N ILE A 195 1.67 17.63 -2.19
CA ILE A 195 0.36 16.96 -2.08
C ILE A 195 0.52 15.52 -1.60
N LEU A 196 1.49 14.78 -2.15
CA LEU A 196 1.77 13.41 -1.72
C LEU A 196 2.35 13.35 -0.30
N ASP A 197 3.15 14.34 0.09
CA ASP A 197 3.74 14.45 1.42
C ASP A 197 2.70 14.76 2.50
N ASP A 198 1.80 15.70 2.23
CA ASP A 198 0.68 15.99 3.12
C ASP A 198 -0.24 14.77 3.26
N TYR A 199 -0.52 14.06 2.15
CA TYR A 199 -1.35 12.86 2.15
C TYR A 199 -0.70 11.70 2.91
N PHE A 200 0.58 11.39 2.64
CA PHE A 200 1.32 10.36 3.36
C PHE A 200 1.42 10.69 4.86
N SER A 201 1.71 11.95 5.21
CA SER A 201 1.84 12.36 6.61
C SER A 201 0.54 12.12 7.38
N LYS A 202 -0.62 12.42 6.80
CA LYS A 202 -1.92 12.12 7.43
C LYS A 202 -2.11 10.63 7.70
N TRP A 203 -1.70 9.77 6.75
CA TRP A 203 -1.72 8.33 6.96
C TRP A 203 -0.73 7.87 8.02
N ALA A 204 0.50 8.40 8.04
CA ALA A 204 1.51 8.00 9.00
C ALA A 204 1.13 8.27 10.47
N TYR A 205 0.20 9.21 10.71
CA TYR A 205 -0.35 9.51 12.04
C TYR A 205 -1.76 8.93 12.27
N TYR A 206 -2.34 8.25 11.28
CA TYR A 206 -3.66 7.67 11.39
C TYR A 206 -3.59 6.34 12.14
N ASP A 207 -4.37 6.24 13.22
CA ASP A 207 -4.56 4.99 13.95
C ASP A 207 -5.81 4.28 13.42
N PHE A 208 -5.59 3.24 12.62
CA PHE A 208 -6.67 2.47 12.02
C PHE A 208 -7.40 1.57 13.02
N THR A 209 -6.86 1.36 14.22
CA THR A 209 -7.49 0.56 15.28
C THR A 209 -8.57 1.34 16.04
N TYR A 210 -8.57 2.67 15.90
CA TYR A 210 -9.52 3.59 16.54
C TYR A 210 -10.05 4.61 15.52
N ASP A 211 -10.91 4.17 14.59
CA ASP A 211 -11.53 5.03 13.57
C ASP A 211 -13.05 5.12 13.68
N GLU A 212 -13.54 5.79 14.73
CA GLU A 212 -14.97 6.00 14.96
C GLU A 212 -15.64 6.87 13.87
N PHE A 213 -14.87 7.70 13.16
CA PHE A 213 -15.41 8.71 12.23
C PHE A 213 -15.13 8.41 10.75
N SER A 214 -14.56 7.25 10.44
CA SER A 214 -14.10 6.94 9.08
C SER A 214 -13.13 8.01 8.52
N LEU A 215 -12.21 8.50 9.37
CA LEU A 215 -11.21 9.52 9.06
C LEU A 215 -10.39 9.15 7.82
N TYR A 216 -10.19 7.86 7.57
CA TYR A 216 -9.53 7.34 6.36
C TYR A 216 -10.16 7.89 5.06
N ARG A 217 -11.49 8.10 5.05
CA ARG A 217 -12.22 8.68 3.92
C ARG A 217 -11.89 10.15 3.72
N GLU A 218 -11.72 10.89 4.81
CA GLU A 218 -11.33 12.30 4.77
C GLU A 218 -9.89 12.46 4.28
N ILE A 219 -8.99 11.57 4.69
CA ILE A 219 -7.61 11.55 4.21
C ILE A 219 -7.60 11.37 2.68
N ASN A 220 -8.32 10.37 2.16
CA ASN A 220 -8.47 10.16 0.71
C ASN A 220 -9.17 11.30 -0.02
N ALA A 221 -10.25 11.87 0.54
CA ALA A 221 -10.92 13.02 -0.04
C ALA A 221 -9.99 14.24 -0.12
N SER A 222 -9.11 14.41 0.87
CA SER A 222 -8.15 15.52 0.86
C SER A 222 -7.08 15.39 -0.23
N LEU A 223 -6.68 14.17 -0.60
CA LEU A 223 -5.81 13.94 -1.76
C LEU A 223 -6.51 14.41 -3.03
N TYR A 224 -7.77 14.01 -3.21
CA TYR A 224 -8.61 14.38 -4.35
C TYR A 224 -8.72 15.90 -4.51
N ASP A 225 -9.08 16.60 -3.44
CA ASP A 225 -9.29 18.04 -3.46
C ASP A 225 -8.02 18.83 -3.72
N ASN A 226 -6.86 18.30 -3.33
CA ASN A 226 -5.56 18.90 -3.61
C ASN A 226 -5.04 18.60 -5.03
N LEU A 227 -5.34 17.42 -5.58
CA LEU A 227 -4.96 17.07 -6.95
C LEU A 227 -5.75 17.87 -7.99
N LYS A 228 -7.05 18.14 -7.77
CA LYS A 228 -7.89 18.96 -8.66
C LYS A 228 -7.22 20.27 -9.12
N PRO A 229 -6.83 21.19 -8.21
CA PRO A 229 -6.21 22.45 -8.61
C PRO A 229 -4.83 22.23 -9.20
N TRP A 230 -4.06 21.22 -8.77
CA TRP A 230 -2.79 20.89 -9.40
C TRP A 230 -2.98 20.50 -10.87
N MET A 231 -3.99 19.70 -11.21
CA MET A 231 -4.23 19.30 -12.60
C MET A 231 -4.80 20.42 -13.48
N SER A 232 -5.38 21.46 -12.89
CA SER A 232 -6.04 22.53 -13.64
C SER A 232 -5.09 23.18 -14.66
N GLY A 233 -5.52 23.25 -15.92
CA GLY A 233 -4.74 23.83 -17.02
C GLY A 233 -3.59 22.96 -17.54
N LYS A 234 -3.34 21.76 -16.98
CA LYS A 234 -2.36 20.80 -17.51
C LYS A 234 -2.95 19.99 -18.66
N LYS A 235 -2.14 19.74 -19.68
CA LYS A 235 -2.48 18.83 -20.80
C LYS A 235 -1.77 17.50 -20.58
N PHE A 236 -2.52 16.42 -20.43
CA PHE A 236 -1.98 15.09 -20.20
C PHE A 236 -1.90 14.32 -21.52
N ALA A 237 -0.81 13.58 -21.70
CA ALA A 237 -0.50 12.78 -22.88
C ALA A 237 0.04 11.40 -22.48
#